data_AF-A0A1G0M6Q7-F1
#
_entry.id   AF-A0A1G0M6Q7-F1
#
_cell.length_a   1.000
_cell.length_b   1.000
_cell.length_c   1.000
_cell.angle_alpha   90.00
_cell.angle_beta   90.00
_cell.angle_gamma   90.00
#
_symmetry.space_group_name_H-M   'P 1'
#
loop_
_entity.id
_entity.type
_entity.pdbx_description
1 polymer ?
#
loop_
_entity_poly.entity_id
_entity_poly.type
_entity_poly.pdbx_seq_one_letter_code
_entity_poly.pdbx_strand_id
1 'polypeptide(L)'
;MKLWRFLMSIELCVALLALVCIVMAAGSFRLSGEYAAAINAVPLLVWLREVPPGVSWWLWLTLVLLALLVLNTLLCSCETVLNRWGRGGWALLLAPQLIHAGFLLIVLAHLLSAAASSVLQVEVQEGLVVSLPNGSQFGVAGISVNLSPNGMPTGFSSELVTDLKNPAGRVVISPNHPWFSGGYGVYIKQAEEFPFRRALLELHRERGAGMALAGAVLFSVGNVILLAVRSKTLENRFT
;
A
#
# COMPACT_ATOMS: atom_id res chain seq x y z
N MET A 1 18.71 -24.33 22.77
CA MET A 1 17.26 -24.62 22.97
C MET A 1 16.47 -23.44 23.51
N LYS A 2 16.96 -22.66 24.50
CA LYS A 2 16.22 -21.51 25.06
C LYS A 2 15.94 -20.38 24.06
N LEU A 3 16.96 -19.98 23.28
CA LEU A 3 16.83 -18.91 22.28
C LEU A 3 15.80 -19.26 21.19
N TRP A 4 15.81 -20.49 20.70
CA TRP A 4 14.85 -20.97 19.69
C TRP A 4 13.41 -20.88 20.19
N ARG A 5 13.13 -21.34 21.42
CA ARG A 5 11.80 -21.24 22.04
C ARG A 5 11.36 -19.79 22.25
N PHE A 6 12.29 -18.90 22.59
CA PHE A 6 12.01 -17.48 22.71
C PHE A 6 11.65 -16.85 21.35
N LEU A 7 12.40 -17.16 20.30
CA LEU A 7 12.15 -16.66 18.95
C LEU A 7 10.82 -17.13 18.34
N MET A 8 10.23 -18.20 18.86
CA MET A 8 8.93 -18.74 18.45
C MET A 8 7.80 -18.40 19.43
N SER A 9 8.05 -17.60 20.46
CA SER A 9 7.01 -17.31 21.44
C SER A 9 5.99 -16.31 20.88
N ILE A 10 4.72 -16.53 21.26
CA ILE A 10 3.63 -15.58 20.96
C ILE A 10 3.84 -14.27 21.73
N GLU A 11 4.44 -14.34 22.92
CA GLU A 11 4.77 -13.18 23.73
C GLU A 11 5.73 -12.24 22.99
N LEU A 12 6.75 -12.80 22.32
CA LEU A 12 7.66 -12.01 21.48
C LEU A 12 6.91 -11.36 20.32
N CYS A 13 6.01 -12.08 19.65
CA CYS A 13 5.19 -11.53 18.57
C CYS A 13 4.36 -10.33 19.04
N VAL A 14 3.65 -10.47 20.16
CA VAL A 14 2.84 -9.39 20.75
C VAL A 14 3.72 -8.21 21.18
N ALA A 15 4.87 -8.48 21.79
CA ALA A 15 5.81 -7.43 22.19
C ALA A 15 6.38 -6.66 20.98
N LEU A 16 6.76 -7.37 19.92
CA LEU A 16 7.24 -6.76 18.67
C LEU A 16 6.15 -5.90 18.02
N LEU A 17 4.91 -6.39 17.96
CA LEU A 17 3.78 -5.65 17.41
C LEU A 17 3.51 -4.36 18.22
N ALA A 18 3.49 -4.46 19.54
CA ALA A 18 3.33 -3.30 20.42
C ALA A 18 4.45 -2.27 20.22
N LEU A 19 5.69 -2.74 20.09
CA LEU A 19 6.85 -1.88 19.87
C LEU A 19 6.78 -1.19 18.50
N VAL A 20 6.37 -1.89 17.43
CA VAL A 20 6.11 -1.28 16.12
C VAL A 20 5.09 -0.14 16.24
N CYS A 21 3.96 -0.39 16.92
CA CYS A 21 2.93 0.64 17.12
C CYS A 21 3.48 1.86 17.88
N ILE A 22 4.25 1.66 18.95
CA ILE A 22 4.85 2.73 19.75
C ILE A 22 5.84 3.54 18.92
N VAL A 23 6.73 2.87 18.17
CA VAL A 23 7.75 3.53 17.34
C VAL A 23 7.11 4.33 16.20
N MET A 24 6.09 3.76 15.55
CA MET A 24 5.31 4.46 14.52
C MET A 24 4.59 5.69 15.07
N ALA A 25 3.97 5.57 16.25
CA ALA A 25 3.32 6.70 16.90
C ALA A 25 4.33 7.81 17.25
N ALA A 26 5.47 7.45 17.84
CA ALA A 26 6.54 8.40 18.16
C ALA A 26 7.08 9.11 16.90
N GLY A 27 7.23 8.37 15.79
CA GLY A 27 7.58 8.92 14.48
C GLY A 27 6.57 9.92 13.96
N SER A 28 5.27 9.56 14.02
CA SER A 28 4.18 10.42 13.56
C SER A 28 4.10 11.75 14.30
N PHE A 29 4.37 11.78 15.62
CA PHE A 29 4.38 13.03 16.39
C PHE A 29 5.63 13.88 16.16
N ARG A 30 6.75 13.25 15.76
CA ARG A 30 8.00 13.93 15.45
C ARG A 30 8.04 14.50 14.04
N LEU A 31 7.32 13.89 13.11
CA LEU A 31 7.31 14.28 11.71
C LEU A 31 6.52 15.58 11.54
N SER A 32 7.17 16.63 11.06
CA SER A 32 6.55 17.94 10.84
C SER A 32 7.12 18.64 9.61
N GLY A 33 6.39 19.65 9.12
CA GLY A 33 6.81 20.50 8.01
C GLY A 33 6.99 19.74 6.69
N GLU A 34 8.04 20.09 5.95
CA GLU A 34 8.32 19.58 4.60
C GLU A 34 8.55 18.07 4.58
N TYR A 35 9.16 17.49 5.61
CA TYR A 35 9.38 16.04 5.71
C TYR A 35 8.06 15.26 5.76
N ALA A 36 7.03 15.82 6.41
CA ALA A 36 5.70 15.21 6.49
C ALA A 36 4.97 15.26 5.14
N ALA A 37 5.18 16.30 4.35
CA ALA A 37 4.65 16.37 2.99
C ALA A 37 5.39 15.40 2.04
N ALA A 38 6.73 15.38 2.14
CA ALA A 38 7.59 14.60 1.25
C ALA A 38 7.41 13.08 1.40
N ILE A 39 7.09 12.57 2.59
CA ILE A 39 6.93 11.11 2.82
C ILE A 39 5.79 10.50 1.98
N ASN A 40 4.81 11.32 1.59
CA ASN A 40 3.67 10.90 0.76
C ASN A 40 3.88 11.23 -0.73
N ALA A 41 4.92 12.01 -1.06
CA ALA A 41 5.18 12.46 -2.43
C ALA A 41 6.13 11.54 -3.19
N VAL A 42 6.99 10.80 -2.46
CA VAL A 42 8.02 9.94 -3.06
C VAL A 42 8.00 8.53 -2.44
N PRO A 43 8.52 7.50 -3.14
CA PRO A 43 8.59 6.15 -2.58
C PRO A 43 9.39 6.11 -1.27
N LEU A 44 8.92 5.31 -0.31
CA LEU A 44 9.45 5.28 1.06
C LEU A 44 10.96 5.05 1.13
N LEU A 45 11.53 4.14 0.32
CA LEU A 45 12.99 3.90 0.34
C LEU A 45 13.80 5.05 -0.27
N VAL A 46 13.23 5.78 -1.23
CA VAL A 46 13.83 6.99 -1.78
C VAL A 46 13.86 8.07 -0.70
N TRP A 47 12.71 8.31 -0.06
CA TRP A 47 12.60 9.24 1.05
C TRP A 47 13.58 8.91 2.19
N LEU A 48 13.68 7.62 2.56
CA LEU A 48 14.53 7.16 3.66
C LEU A 48 16.03 7.37 3.39
N ARG A 49 16.44 7.37 2.11
CA ARG A 49 17.82 7.63 1.68
C ARG A 49 18.16 9.11 1.71
N GLU A 50 17.19 9.98 1.45
CA GLU A 50 17.39 11.43 1.35
C GLU A 50 17.26 12.13 2.71
N VAL A 51 16.43 11.62 3.61
CA VAL A 51 16.15 12.25 4.90
C VAL A 51 17.23 11.92 5.95
N PRO A 52 17.73 12.93 6.69
CA PRO A 52 18.75 12.72 7.72
C PRO A 52 18.34 11.66 8.77
N PRO A 53 19.28 10.81 9.23
CA PRO A 53 19.00 9.76 10.23
C PRO A 53 18.36 10.28 11.52
N GLY A 54 18.64 11.51 11.94
CA GLY A 54 18.04 12.13 13.13
C GLY A 54 16.52 12.32 13.02
N VAL A 55 15.98 12.40 11.80
CA VAL A 55 14.53 12.50 11.51
C VAL A 55 13.96 11.12 11.19
N SER A 56 14.70 10.27 10.48
CA SER A 56 14.22 9.00 9.93
C SER A 56 14.51 7.75 10.79
N TRP A 57 15.18 7.87 11.94
CA TRP A 57 15.56 6.72 12.80
C TRP A 57 14.39 5.81 13.17
N TRP A 58 13.20 6.37 13.38
CA TRP A 58 12.01 5.60 13.77
C TRP A 58 11.56 4.67 12.66
N LEU A 59 11.67 5.07 11.39
CA LEU A 59 11.37 4.19 10.25
C LEU A 59 12.39 3.07 10.13
N TRP A 60 13.69 3.36 10.29
CA TRP A 60 14.72 2.32 10.33
C TRP A 60 14.47 1.31 11.44
N LEU A 61 14.11 1.77 12.63
CA LEU A 61 13.73 0.90 13.74
C LEU A 61 12.48 0.07 13.41
N THR A 62 11.44 0.68 12.85
CA THR A 62 10.24 -0.03 12.40
C THR A 62 10.58 -1.13 11.38
N LEU A 63 11.46 -0.86 10.41
CA LEU A 63 11.89 -1.86 9.43
C LEU A 63 12.58 -3.06 10.09
N VAL A 64 13.47 -2.82 11.06
CA VAL A 64 14.13 -3.88 11.84
C VAL A 64 13.10 -4.70 12.62
N LEU A 65 12.16 -4.03 13.30
CA LEU A 65 11.13 -4.70 14.08
C LEU A 65 10.18 -5.54 13.20
N LEU A 66 9.80 -5.02 12.03
CA LEU A 66 9.01 -5.78 11.05
C LEU A 66 9.78 -6.99 10.51
N ALA A 67 11.09 -6.87 10.26
CA ALA A 67 11.92 -7.99 9.85
C ALA A 67 11.98 -9.08 10.93
N LEU A 68 12.09 -8.69 12.20
CA LEU A 68 12.02 -9.63 13.34
C LEU A 68 10.63 -10.29 13.45
N LEU A 69 9.55 -9.54 13.20
CA LEU A 69 8.19 -10.06 13.23
C LEU A 69 7.94 -11.07 12.10
N VAL A 70 8.45 -10.80 10.90
CA VAL A 70 8.44 -11.74 9.76
C VAL A 70 9.20 -13.01 10.12
N LEU A 71 10.40 -12.88 10.69
CA LEU A 71 11.20 -14.03 11.11
C LEU A 71 10.48 -14.88 12.17
N ASN A 72 9.93 -14.25 13.21
CA ASN A 72 9.12 -14.94 14.23
C ASN A 72 7.94 -15.69 13.57
N THR A 73 7.22 -15.03 12.67
CA THR A 73 6.06 -15.63 11.96
C THR A 73 6.47 -16.85 11.14
N LEU A 74 7.59 -16.77 10.41
CA LEU A 74 8.11 -17.90 9.62
C LEU A 74 8.51 -19.08 10.51
N LEU A 75 9.24 -18.81 11.61
CA LEU A 75 9.66 -19.86 12.55
C LEU A 75 8.45 -20.56 13.20
N CYS A 76 7.47 -19.79 13.70
CA CYS A 76 6.23 -20.31 14.26
C CYS A 76 5.43 -21.14 13.24
N SER A 77 5.39 -20.69 11.99
CA SER A 77 4.72 -21.40 10.89
C SER A 77 5.38 -22.76 10.64
N CYS A 78 6.70 -22.78 10.45
CA CYS A 78 7.48 -23.99 10.22
C CYS A 78 7.33 -24.98 11.37
N GLU A 79 7.46 -24.54 12.62
CA GLU A 79 7.30 -25.42 13.78
C GLU A 79 5.90 -26.03 13.85
N THR A 80 4.86 -25.22 13.62
CA THR A 80 3.47 -25.68 13.65
C THR A 80 3.21 -26.72 12.57
N VAL A 81 3.67 -26.48 11.35
CA VAL A 81 3.55 -27.43 10.22
C VAL A 81 4.27 -28.72 10.54
N LEU A 82 5.54 -28.67 10.97
CA LEU A 82 6.35 -29.86 11.24
C LEU A 82 5.81 -30.69 12.40
N ASN A 83 5.43 -30.07 13.52
CA ASN A 83 5.03 -30.79 14.73
C ASN A 83 3.60 -31.35 14.67
N ARG A 84 2.73 -30.74 13.86
CA ARG A 84 1.31 -31.12 13.80
C ARG A 84 0.91 -31.80 12.50
N TRP A 85 1.83 -31.96 11.55
CA TRP A 85 1.59 -32.73 10.34
C TRP A 85 1.09 -34.14 10.71
N GLY A 86 -0.08 -34.50 10.20
CA GLY A 86 -0.69 -35.81 10.43
C GLY A 86 -1.30 -36.06 11.81
N ARG A 87 -1.31 -35.10 12.74
CA ARG A 87 -1.81 -35.28 14.12
C ARG A 87 -3.03 -34.43 14.50
N GLY A 88 -3.50 -33.53 13.62
CA GLY A 88 -4.58 -32.60 13.93
C GLY A 88 -5.59 -32.41 12.79
N GLY A 89 -6.76 -31.87 13.12
CA GLY A 89 -7.79 -31.52 12.13
C GLY A 89 -7.29 -30.44 11.17
N TRP A 90 -7.52 -30.66 9.86
CA TRP A 90 -7.01 -29.82 8.78
C TRP A 90 -7.39 -28.33 8.93
N ALA A 91 -8.62 -28.03 9.37
CA ALA A 91 -9.06 -26.65 9.56
C ALA A 91 -8.28 -25.90 10.66
N LEU A 92 -7.91 -26.59 11.75
CA LEU A 92 -7.14 -26.01 12.85
C LEU A 92 -5.68 -25.71 12.45
N LEU A 93 -5.17 -26.45 11.47
CA LEU A 93 -3.84 -26.25 10.91
C LEU A 93 -3.84 -25.18 9.82
N LEU A 94 -4.86 -25.19 8.96
CA LEU A 94 -4.93 -24.29 7.82
C LEU A 94 -5.16 -22.84 8.23
N ALA A 95 -6.04 -22.57 9.20
CA ALA A 95 -6.40 -21.21 9.57
C ALA A 95 -5.20 -20.35 10.02
N PRO A 96 -4.33 -20.80 10.96
CA PRO A 96 -3.12 -20.04 11.31
C PRO A 96 -2.17 -19.82 10.13
N GLN A 97 -2.03 -20.80 9.24
CA GLN A 97 -1.13 -20.68 8.08
C GLN A 97 -1.64 -19.68 7.05
N LEU A 98 -2.96 -19.60 6.83
CA LEU A 98 -3.57 -18.58 5.98
C LEU A 98 -3.38 -17.17 6.56
N ILE A 99 -3.51 -17.02 7.88
CA ILE A 99 -3.26 -15.75 8.57
C ILE A 99 -1.79 -15.33 8.41
N HIS A 100 -0.85 -16.26 8.64
CA HIS A 100 0.58 -15.97 8.50
C HIS A 100 0.97 -15.67 7.05
N ALA A 101 0.49 -16.47 6.08
CA ALA A 101 0.70 -16.20 4.66
C ALA A 101 0.14 -14.85 4.24
N GLY A 102 -1.08 -14.51 4.72
CA GLY A 102 -1.70 -13.21 4.47
C GLY A 102 -0.87 -12.05 5.00
N PHE A 103 -0.42 -12.14 6.26
CA PHE A 103 0.47 -11.15 6.87
C PHE A 103 1.79 -10.99 6.09
N LEU A 104 2.44 -12.11 5.73
CA LEU A 104 3.71 -12.10 5.00
C LEU A 104 3.55 -11.47 3.61
N LEU A 105 2.46 -11.76 2.89
CA LEU A 105 2.16 -11.14 1.60
C LEU A 105 1.93 -9.63 1.74
N ILE A 106 1.23 -9.17 2.78
CA ILE A 106 1.02 -7.74 3.02
C ILE A 106 2.36 -7.04 3.28
N VAL A 107 3.21 -7.59 4.14
CA VAL A 107 4.53 -6.99 4.43
C VAL A 107 5.41 -6.97 3.18
N LEU A 108 5.44 -8.07 2.42
CA LEU A 108 6.20 -8.15 1.17
C LEU A 108 5.66 -7.17 0.12
N ALA A 109 4.34 -6.99 0.05
CA ALA A 109 3.71 -6.00 -0.83
C ALA A 109 4.15 -4.57 -0.51
N HIS A 110 4.17 -4.21 0.78
CA HIS A 110 4.66 -2.90 1.21
C HIS A 110 6.15 -2.72 0.91
N LEU A 111 6.98 -3.75 1.12
CA LEU A 111 8.40 -3.70 0.76
C LEU A 111 8.58 -3.52 -0.75
N LEU A 112 7.83 -4.27 -1.56
CA LEU A 112 7.87 -4.17 -3.02
C LEU A 112 7.42 -2.80 -3.51
N SER A 113 6.33 -2.25 -2.94
CA SER A 113 5.89 -0.89 -3.25
C SER A 113 6.93 0.15 -2.83
N ALA A 114 7.52 0.01 -1.64
CA ALA A 114 8.55 0.93 -1.16
C ALA A 114 9.81 0.94 -2.04
N ALA A 115 10.16 -0.22 -2.64
CA ALA A 115 11.37 -0.38 -3.45
C ALA A 115 11.16 -0.14 -4.95
N ALA A 116 9.96 -0.41 -5.48
CA ALA A 116 9.75 -0.50 -6.92
C ALA A 116 8.51 0.25 -7.43
N SER A 117 7.81 1.00 -6.56
CA SER A 117 6.81 1.97 -7.01
C SER A 117 7.49 3.23 -7.57
N SER A 118 6.79 3.90 -8.46
CA SER A 118 7.23 5.17 -9.05
C SER A 118 6.08 6.17 -9.02
N VAL A 119 6.36 7.38 -8.54
CA VAL A 119 5.47 8.54 -8.59
C VAL A 119 6.15 9.57 -9.49
N LEU A 120 5.46 10.06 -10.51
CA LEU A 120 5.94 11.15 -11.36
C LEU A 120 4.85 12.20 -11.46
N GLN A 121 5.18 13.44 -11.08
CA GLN A 121 4.29 14.57 -11.23
C GLN A 121 4.69 15.36 -12.48
N VAL A 122 3.71 15.63 -13.34
CA VAL A 122 3.91 16.33 -14.61
C VAL A 122 2.88 17.45 -14.71
N GLU A 123 3.36 18.67 -14.92
CA GLU A 123 2.50 19.80 -15.29
C GLU A 123 2.20 19.70 -16.79
N VAL A 124 0.92 19.72 -17.13
CA VAL A 124 0.44 19.54 -18.50
C VAL A 124 -0.46 20.69 -18.92
N GLN A 125 -0.50 20.91 -20.23
CA GLN A 125 -1.40 21.85 -20.91
C GLN A 125 -2.22 21.10 -21.95
N GLU A 126 -3.33 21.70 -22.40
CA GLU A 126 -4.13 21.16 -23.50
C GLU A 126 -3.27 20.98 -24.76
N GLY A 127 -3.41 19.83 -25.43
CA GLY A 127 -2.64 19.43 -26.60
C GLY A 127 -1.30 18.75 -26.28
N LEU A 128 -0.85 18.71 -25.03
CA LEU A 128 0.40 18.05 -24.67
C LEU A 128 0.28 16.53 -24.73
N VAL A 129 1.32 15.87 -25.23
CA VAL A 129 1.47 14.41 -25.20
C VAL A 129 2.44 14.02 -24.08
N VAL A 130 1.99 13.17 -23.17
CA VAL A 130 2.78 12.68 -22.04
C VAL A 130 3.21 11.24 -22.32
N SER A 131 4.50 10.97 -22.12
CA SER A 131 5.05 9.62 -22.22
C SER A 131 5.10 8.96 -20.85
N LEU A 132 4.52 7.76 -20.75
CA LEU A 132 4.62 6.90 -19.58
C LEU A 132 5.99 6.19 -19.59
N PRO A 133 6.54 5.82 -18.41
CA PRO A 133 7.85 5.16 -18.35
C PRO A 133 7.92 3.78 -19.03
N ASN A 134 6.78 3.17 -19.38
CA ASN A 134 6.70 1.94 -20.18
C ASN A 134 6.72 2.20 -21.70
N GLY A 135 6.86 3.45 -22.15
CA GLY A 135 6.85 3.86 -23.55
C GLY A 135 5.47 4.11 -24.16
N SER A 136 4.37 3.80 -23.44
CA SER A 136 3.03 4.20 -23.87
C SER A 136 2.83 5.71 -23.72
N GLN A 137 1.92 6.30 -24.50
CA GLN A 137 1.70 7.74 -24.52
C GLN A 137 0.21 8.05 -24.44
N PHE A 138 -0.13 9.18 -23.85
CA PHE A 138 -1.49 9.71 -23.88
C PHE A 138 -1.45 11.23 -24.12
N GLY A 139 -2.49 11.75 -24.77
CA GLY A 139 -2.66 13.18 -25.00
C GLY A 139 -3.58 13.81 -23.96
N VAL A 140 -3.40 15.10 -23.70
CA VAL A 140 -4.33 15.91 -22.88
C VAL A 140 -5.22 16.68 -23.84
N ALA A 141 -6.49 16.29 -23.99
CA ALA A 141 -7.43 16.92 -24.90
C ALA A 141 -8.06 18.19 -24.30
N GLY A 142 -8.32 18.21 -23.00
CA GLY A 142 -9.00 19.31 -22.34
C GLY A 142 -8.79 19.33 -20.84
N ILE A 143 -8.86 20.52 -20.26
CA ILE A 143 -8.78 20.74 -18.81
C ILE A 143 -9.97 21.60 -18.40
N SER A 144 -10.76 21.13 -17.44
CA SER A 144 -11.96 21.82 -16.97
C SER A 144 -11.85 22.08 -15.47
N VAL A 145 -12.14 23.31 -15.07
CA VAL A 145 -12.26 23.71 -13.66
C VAL A 145 -13.68 24.19 -13.44
N ASN A 146 -14.41 23.54 -12.54
CA ASN A 146 -15.73 23.99 -12.13
C ASN A 146 -15.56 25.04 -11.04
N LEU A 147 -16.12 26.23 -11.25
CA LEU A 147 -16.09 27.32 -10.28
C LEU A 147 -17.48 27.47 -9.62
N SER A 148 -17.49 27.81 -8.34
CA SER A 148 -18.68 28.26 -7.62
C SER A 148 -19.06 29.67 -8.07
N PRO A 149 -20.29 30.15 -7.74
CA PRO A 149 -20.67 31.54 -8.00
C PRO A 149 -19.73 32.59 -7.40
N ASN A 150 -18.99 32.24 -6.34
CA ASN A 150 -18.01 33.11 -5.69
C ASN A 150 -16.61 33.02 -6.32
N GLY A 151 -16.46 32.30 -7.44
CA GLY A 151 -15.18 32.11 -8.13
C GLY A 151 -14.24 31.05 -7.52
N MET A 152 -14.68 30.33 -6.48
CA MET A 152 -13.88 29.27 -5.85
C MET A 152 -14.00 27.95 -6.62
N PRO A 153 -12.89 27.23 -6.89
CA PRO A 153 -12.94 25.90 -7.51
C PRO A 153 -13.76 24.89 -6.68
N THR A 154 -14.75 24.27 -7.29
CA THR A 154 -15.57 23.19 -6.70
C THR A 154 -15.20 21.81 -7.22
N GLY A 155 -14.51 21.73 -8.36
CA GLY A 155 -14.03 20.49 -8.92
C GLY A 155 -13.19 20.74 -10.17
N PHE A 156 -12.49 19.70 -10.61
CA PHE A 156 -11.72 19.75 -11.84
C PHE A 156 -11.65 18.39 -12.50
N SER A 157 -11.47 18.40 -13.82
CA SER A 157 -11.32 17.21 -14.63
C SER A 157 -10.36 17.47 -15.79
N SER A 158 -9.85 16.39 -16.37
CA SER A 158 -9.11 16.45 -17.61
C SER A 158 -9.57 15.35 -18.55
N GLU A 159 -9.72 15.70 -19.83
CA GLU A 159 -10.00 14.74 -20.88
C GLU A 159 -8.68 14.26 -21.48
N LEU A 160 -8.47 12.95 -21.48
CA LEU A 160 -7.27 12.29 -21.99
C LEU A 160 -7.58 11.57 -23.29
N VAL A 161 -6.66 11.65 -24.26
CA VAL A 161 -6.66 10.82 -25.47
C VAL A 161 -5.77 9.61 -25.19
N THR A 162 -6.41 8.44 -25.04
CA THR A 162 -5.72 7.21 -24.61
C THR A 162 -5.00 6.48 -25.74
N ASP A 163 -5.44 6.69 -26.98
CA ASP A 163 -4.79 6.21 -28.20
C ASP A 163 -4.61 7.37 -29.18
N LEU A 164 -3.37 7.77 -29.41
CA LEU A 164 -3.04 8.87 -30.32
C LEU A 164 -3.40 8.56 -31.78
N LYS A 165 -3.53 7.29 -32.16
CA LYS A 165 -3.96 6.87 -33.50
C LYS A 165 -5.48 6.90 -33.65
N ASN A 166 -6.22 6.86 -32.55
CA ASN A 166 -7.67 6.96 -32.52
C ASN A 166 -8.11 8.06 -31.54
N PRO A 167 -8.08 9.34 -31.95
CA PRO A 167 -8.40 10.48 -31.09
C PRO A 167 -9.85 10.51 -30.56
N ALA A 168 -10.72 9.64 -31.07
CA ALA A 168 -12.08 9.46 -30.57
C ALA A 168 -12.10 8.68 -29.23
N GLY A 169 -11.05 7.93 -28.92
CA GLY A 169 -10.88 7.19 -27.65
C GLY A 169 -10.51 8.12 -26.50
N ARG A 170 -11.48 8.90 -26.02
CA ARG A 170 -11.30 9.86 -24.92
C ARG A 170 -11.79 9.31 -23.58
N VAL A 171 -11.07 9.64 -22.52
CA VAL A 171 -11.43 9.29 -21.14
C VAL A 171 -11.34 10.54 -20.28
N VAL A 172 -12.36 10.80 -19.46
CA VAL A 172 -12.35 11.90 -18.50
C VAL A 172 -11.85 11.40 -17.17
N ILE A 173 -10.82 12.04 -16.63
CA ILE A 173 -10.32 11.82 -15.28
C ILE A 173 -10.74 12.94 -14.33
N SER A 174 -10.95 12.61 -13.07
CA SER A 174 -11.22 13.54 -11.98
C SER A 174 -10.59 13.02 -10.67
N PRO A 175 -10.54 13.81 -9.57
CA PRO A 175 -9.87 13.40 -8.33
C PRO A 175 -10.23 12.00 -7.82
N ASN A 176 -11.47 11.56 -8.01
CA ASN A 176 -11.97 10.26 -7.57
C ASN A 176 -12.18 9.24 -8.71
N HIS A 177 -11.87 9.64 -9.95
CA HIS A 177 -11.98 8.79 -11.13
C HIS A 177 -10.67 8.85 -11.93
N PRO A 178 -9.61 8.20 -11.45
CA PRO A 178 -8.36 8.10 -12.18
C PRO A 178 -8.49 7.15 -13.38
N TRP A 179 -7.59 7.28 -14.34
CA TRP A 179 -7.47 6.35 -15.46
C TRP A 179 -6.30 5.39 -15.24
N PHE A 180 -6.49 4.10 -15.53
CA PHE A 180 -5.45 3.09 -15.38
C PHE A 180 -5.08 2.48 -16.73
N SER A 181 -3.78 2.45 -17.03
CA SER A 181 -3.25 1.81 -18.24
C SER A 181 -1.81 1.34 -18.06
N GLY A 182 -1.49 0.14 -18.56
CA GLY A 182 -0.14 -0.40 -18.53
C GLY A 182 0.48 -0.54 -17.14
N GLY A 183 -0.35 -0.69 -16.10
CA GLY A 183 0.08 -0.73 -14.69
C GLY A 183 0.35 0.64 -14.05
N TYR A 184 0.01 1.74 -14.74
CA TYR A 184 0.05 3.11 -14.23
C TYR A 184 -1.37 3.61 -13.97
N GLY A 185 -1.56 4.33 -12.87
CA GLY A 185 -2.71 5.18 -12.63
C GLY A 185 -2.35 6.63 -12.93
N VAL A 186 -3.22 7.33 -13.64
CA VAL A 186 -3.11 8.76 -13.97
C VAL A 186 -4.14 9.51 -13.15
N TYR A 187 -3.67 10.35 -12.23
CA TYR A 187 -4.46 11.12 -11.29
C TYR A 187 -4.32 12.60 -11.60
N ILE A 188 -5.41 13.36 -11.51
CA ILE A 188 -5.35 14.82 -11.54
C ILE A 188 -5.32 15.34 -10.10
N LYS A 189 -4.29 16.11 -9.76
CA LYS A 189 -4.08 16.66 -8.40
C LYS A 189 -4.53 18.10 -8.29
N GLN A 190 -4.35 18.85 -9.36
CA GLN A 190 -4.66 20.27 -9.42
C GLN A 190 -4.97 20.64 -10.87
N ALA A 191 -5.84 21.62 -11.05
CA ALA A 191 -6.07 22.26 -12.33
C ALA A 191 -6.31 23.75 -12.11
N GLU A 192 -5.79 24.55 -13.03
CA GLU A 192 -5.91 26.00 -13.03
C GLU A 192 -6.36 26.44 -14.40
N GLU A 193 -7.26 27.43 -14.44
CA GLU A 193 -7.73 28.03 -15.68
C GLU A 193 -7.01 29.33 -16.03
N PHE A 194 -6.43 30.01 -15.04
CA PHE A 194 -5.76 31.30 -15.18
C PHE A 194 -4.32 31.25 -14.63
N PRO A 195 -3.31 31.87 -15.29
CA PRO A 195 -3.39 32.64 -16.55
C PRO A 195 -3.48 31.76 -17.80
N PHE A 196 -3.14 30.48 -17.70
CA PHE A 196 -3.24 29.49 -18.77
C PHE A 196 -3.85 28.21 -18.21
N ARG A 197 -4.61 27.48 -19.04
CA ARG A 197 -5.18 26.19 -18.66
C ARG A 197 -4.08 25.15 -18.49
N ARG A 198 -3.87 24.74 -17.24
CA ARG A 198 -2.87 23.74 -16.87
C ARG A 198 -3.40 22.81 -15.79
N ALA A 199 -2.86 21.60 -15.78
CA ALA A 199 -3.17 20.61 -14.76
C ALA A 199 -1.89 19.97 -14.25
N LEU A 200 -1.88 19.62 -12.97
CA LEU A 200 -0.85 18.77 -12.39
C LEU A 200 -1.37 17.33 -12.41
N LEU A 201 -0.78 16.51 -13.28
CA LEU A 201 -1.04 15.08 -13.32
C LEU A 201 0.00 14.34 -12.48
N GLU A 202 -0.46 13.35 -11.72
CA GLU A 202 0.39 12.41 -11.01
C GLU A 202 0.23 11.03 -11.65
N LEU A 203 1.37 10.49 -12.10
CA LEU A 203 1.51 9.16 -12.66
C LEU A 203 2.02 8.26 -11.56
N HIS A 204 1.21 7.29 -11.16
CA HIS A 204 1.54 6.38 -10.09
C HIS A 204 1.59 4.93 -10.57
N ARG A 205 2.63 4.19 -10.19
CA ARG A 205 2.70 2.74 -10.39
C ARG A 205 2.93 2.04 -9.06
N GLU A 206 1.94 1.26 -8.64
CA GLU A 206 2.00 0.46 -7.42
C GLU A 206 2.20 -1.02 -7.75
N ARG A 207 3.40 -1.56 -7.51
CA ARG A 207 3.69 -2.97 -7.81
C ARG A 207 3.17 -3.93 -6.72
N GLY A 208 3.07 -3.47 -5.48
CA GLY A 208 2.63 -4.28 -4.35
C GLY A 208 1.11 -4.44 -4.22
N ALA A 209 0.30 -3.58 -4.85
CA ALA A 209 -1.14 -3.50 -4.60
C ALA A 209 -1.88 -4.85 -4.73
N GLY A 210 -1.63 -5.60 -5.81
CA GLY A 210 -2.23 -6.91 -6.00
C GLY A 210 -1.81 -7.95 -4.94
N MET A 211 -0.55 -7.90 -4.51
CA MET A 211 -0.04 -8.79 -3.46
C MET A 211 -0.63 -8.43 -2.09
N ALA A 212 -0.79 -7.14 -1.80
CA ALA A 212 -1.45 -6.67 -0.59
C ALA A 212 -2.92 -7.13 -0.54
N LEU A 213 -3.64 -7.01 -1.66
CA LEU A 213 -5.02 -7.49 -1.77
C LEU A 213 -5.12 -9.01 -1.55
N ALA A 214 -4.27 -9.78 -2.22
CA ALA A 214 -4.23 -11.24 -2.02
C ALA A 214 -3.93 -11.60 -0.57
N GLY A 215 -2.96 -10.91 0.05
CA GLY A 215 -2.62 -11.08 1.46
C GLY A 215 -3.79 -10.77 2.40
N ALA A 216 -4.50 -9.66 2.15
CA ALA A 216 -5.68 -9.26 2.92
C ALA A 216 -6.79 -10.30 2.82
N VAL A 217 -7.07 -10.82 1.62
CA VAL A 217 -8.07 -11.88 1.40
C VAL A 217 -7.70 -13.15 2.18
N LEU A 218 -6.45 -13.63 2.08
CA LEU A 218 -5.99 -14.81 2.82
C LEU A 218 -6.10 -14.61 4.33
N PHE A 219 -5.69 -13.43 4.81
CA PHE A 219 -5.76 -13.08 6.23
C PHE A 219 -7.22 -13.09 6.73
N SER A 220 -8.14 -12.48 5.98
CA SER A 220 -9.57 -12.46 6.32
C SER A 220 -10.17 -13.86 6.32
N VAL A 221 -9.91 -14.67 5.29
CA VAL A 221 -10.40 -16.06 5.22
C VAL A 221 -9.88 -16.89 6.39
N GLY A 222 -8.58 -16.78 6.71
CA GLY A 222 -7.98 -17.47 7.84
C GLY A 222 -8.66 -17.12 9.18
N ASN A 223 -8.97 -15.84 9.39
CA ASN A 223 -9.71 -15.38 10.58
C ASN A 223 -11.14 -15.93 10.62
N VAL A 224 -11.87 -15.91 9.51
CA VAL A 224 -13.24 -16.45 9.43
C VAL A 224 -13.25 -17.95 9.76
N ILE A 225 -12.32 -18.73 9.20
CA ILE A 225 -12.21 -20.17 9.51
C ILE A 225 -11.92 -20.36 10.99
N LEU A 226 -10.99 -19.60 11.57
CA LEU A 226 -10.64 -19.69 12.99
C LEU A 226 -11.85 -19.42 13.90
N LEU A 227 -12.63 -18.38 13.58
CA LEU A 227 -13.84 -18.03 14.31
C LEU A 227 -14.90 -19.12 14.20
N ALA A 228 -15.16 -19.64 13.00
CA ALA A 228 -16.15 -20.70 12.78
C ALA A 228 -15.79 -22.02 13.48
N VAL A 229 -14.51 -22.36 13.53
CA VAL A 229 -14.02 -23.54 14.26
C VAL A 229 -14.19 -23.35 15.78
N ARG A 230 -13.87 -22.16 16.29
CA ARG A 230 -14.04 -21.84 17.71
C ARG A 230 -15.50 -21.81 18.13
N SER A 231 -16.41 -21.26 17.33
CA SER A 231 -17.83 -21.21 17.66
C SER A 231 -18.44 -22.62 17.77
N LYS A 232 -18.16 -23.51 16.81
CA LYS A 232 -18.59 -24.92 16.86
C LYS A 232 -18.05 -25.66 18.08
N THR A 233 -16.81 -25.38 18.45
CA THR A 233 -16.19 -25.99 19.65
C THR A 233 -16.87 -25.52 20.93
N LEU A 234 -17.33 -24.27 21.00
CA LEU A 234 -18.09 -23.75 22.13
C LEU A 234 -19.48 -24.36 22.20
N GLU A 235 -20.19 -24.47 21.08
CA GLU A 235 -21.53 -25.08 21.00
C GLU A 235 -21.53 -26.52 21.53
N ASN A 236 -20.56 -27.33 21.09
CA ASN A 236 -20.39 -28.71 21.55
C ASN A 236 -20.02 -28.86 23.04
N ARG A 237 -19.65 -27.79 23.75
CA ARG A 237 -19.38 -27.84 25.20
C ARG A 237 -20.63 -27.61 26.05
N PHE A 238 -21.71 -27.10 25.46
CA PHE A 238 -22.96 -26.80 26.15
C PHE A 238 -24.10 -27.78 25.83
N THR A 239 -23.85 -28.74 24.93
CA THR A 239 -24.69 -29.90 24.61
C THR A 239 -24.15 -31.13 25.30
#